data_AF-A0A250L1W0-F1
#
_entry.id   AF-A0A250L1W0-F1
#
_cell.length_a   1.000
_cell.length_b   1.000
_cell.length_c   1.000
_cell.angle_alpha   90.00
_cell.angle_beta   90.00
_cell.angle_gamma   90.00
#
_symmetry.space_group_name_H-M   'P 1'
#
loop_
_entity.id
_entity.type
_entity.pdbx_description
1 polymer ?
#
loop_
_entity_poly.entity_id
_entity_poly.type
_entity_poly.pdbx_seq_one_letter_code
_entity_poly.pdbx_strand_id
1 'polypeptide(L)'
;MNESQRDKDPGDANTRADAIREGAVRWLLWLRTGDTTQQELDAFACWRAQSDEHARTVRELIWMWAVLETVGRPEPGGSTRTH
;
A
#
# COMPACT_ATOMS: atom_id res chain seq x y z
N MET A 1 7.06 -33.49 26.53
CA MET A 1 7.59 -33.80 25.19
C MET A 1 6.40 -33.99 24.27
N ASN A 2 6.50 -33.56 23.01
CA ASN A 2 5.44 -33.05 22.11
C ASN A 2 5.07 -31.58 22.41
N GLU A 3 5.81 -30.54 22.03
CA GLU A 3 6.49 -30.21 20.77
C GLU A 3 5.56 -29.80 19.61
N SER A 4 5.56 -28.48 19.37
CA SER A 4 5.60 -27.89 18.02
C SER A 4 4.37 -27.93 17.11
N GLN A 5 3.15 -27.79 17.63
CA GLN A 5 1.98 -27.56 16.77
C GLN A 5 1.03 -26.46 17.25
N ARG A 6 1.59 -25.39 17.82
CA ARG A 6 0.94 -24.07 17.72
C ARG A 6 1.12 -23.59 16.28
N ASP A 7 0.44 -24.30 15.38
CA ASP A 7 0.04 -23.82 14.07
C ASP A 7 -0.47 -22.40 14.32
N LYS A 8 0.24 -21.39 13.78
CA LYS A 8 -0.18 -19.99 13.94
C LYS A 8 -1.61 -19.94 13.42
N ASP A 9 -2.56 -19.64 14.30
CA ASP A 9 -3.96 -19.59 13.93
C ASP A 9 -4.09 -18.74 12.66
N PRO A 10 -4.57 -19.32 11.54
CA PRO A 10 -4.63 -18.59 10.28
C PRO A 10 -5.51 -17.33 10.38
N GLY A 11 -6.41 -17.27 11.36
CA GLY A 11 -7.16 -16.06 11.71
C GLY A 11 -6.26 -14.93 12.18
N ASP A 12 -5.33 -15.19 13.10
CA ASP A 12 -4.39 -14.18 13.61
C ASP A 12 -3.46 -13.65 12.51
N ALA A 13 -3.03 -14.53 11.60
CA ALA A 13 -2.20 -14.15 10.46
C ALA A 13 -2.97 -13.27 9.46
N ASN A 14 -4.23 -13.62 9.17
CA ASN A 14 -5.05 -12.83 8.26
C ASN A 14 -5.44 -11.46 8.86
N THR A 15 -5.79 -11.42 10.16
CA THR A 15 -6.05 -10.15 10.87
C THR A 15 -4.81 -9.25 10.87
N ARG A 16 -3.61 -9.82 11.06
CA ARG A 16 -2.36 -9.06 10.96
C ARG A 16 -2.12 -8.52 9.54
N ALA A 17 -2.32 -9.35 8.52
CA ALA A 17 -2.16 -8.95 7.13
C ALA A 17 -3.14 -7.82 6.76
N ASP A 18 -4.38 -7.88 7.25
CA ASP A 18 -5.38 -6.82 7.05
C ASP A 18 -4.99 -5.53 7.77
N ALA A 19 -4.50 -5.60 9.01
CA ALA A 19 -3.99 -4.41 9.71
C ALA A 19 -2.82 -3.74 8.96
N ILE A 20 -1.94 -4.53 8.34
CA ILE A 20 -0.82 -4.02 7.53
C ILE A 20 -1.34 -3.37 6.23
N ARG A 21 -2.31 -4.01 5.57
CA ARG A 21 -2.97 -3.46 4.38
C ARG A 21 -3.68 -2.14 4.66
N GLU A 22 -4.47 -2.07 5.73
CA GLU A 22 -5.13 -0.84 6.16
C GLU A 22 -4.12 0.26 6.49
N GLY A 23 -3.04 -0.08 7.19
CA GLY A 23 -1.95 0.85 7.49
C GLY A 23 -1.28 1.39 6.22
N ALA A 24 -1.00 0.53 5.25
CA ALA A 24 -0.40 0.91 3.98
C ALA A 24 -1.30 1.86 3.18
N VAL A 25 -2.60 1.58 3.11
CA VAL A 25 -3.58 2.45 2.43
C VAL A 25 -3.66 3.80 3.12
N ARG A 26 -3.74 3.82 4.46
CA ARG A 26 -3.78 5.07 5.23
C ARG A 26 -2.55 5.93 4.98
N TRP A 27 -1.35 5.34 5.00
CA TRP A 27 -0.11 6.05 4.69
C TRP A 27 -0.09 6.57 3.24
N LEU A 28 -0.52 5.76 2.26
CA LEU A 28 -0.56 6.18 0.85
C LEU A 28 -1.50 7.38 0.64
N LEU A 29 -2.69 7.36 1.26
CA LEU A 29 -3.63 8.47 1.20
C LEU A 29 -3.07 9.72 1.88
N TRP A 30 -2.45 9.56 3.04
CA TRP A 30 -1.82 10.65 3.78
C TRP A 30 -0.64 11.29 3.03
N LEU A 31 0.19 10.50 2.36
CA LEU A 31 1.29 10.99 1.52
C LEU A 31 0.81 11.74 0.28
N ARG A 32 -0.44 11.50 -0.13
CA ARG A 32 -1.00 12.02 -1.37
C ARG A 32 -1.82 13.30 -1.20
N THR A 33 -2.21 13.64 0.02
CA THR A 33 -2.87 14.93 0.30
C THR A 33 -1.95 16.12 0.00
N GLY A 34 -0.63 15.90 -0.11
CA GLY A 34 0.34 16.88 -0.62
C GLY A 34 0.97 17.79 0.44
N ASP A 35 0.44 17.77 1.68
CA ASP A 35 0.96 18.52 2.82
C ASP A 35 1.95 17.73 3.68
N THR A 36 2.50 16.63 3.14
CA THR A 36 3.32 15.71 3.93
C THR A 36 4.72 16.26 4.14
N THR A 37 5.11 16.38 5.41
CA THR A 37 6.41 16.86 5.88
C THR A 37 7.49 15.78 5.76
N GLN A 38 8.75 16.20 5.81
CA GLN A 38 9.90 15.29 5.85
C GLN A 38 9.81 14.32 7.03
N GLN A 39 9.33 14.79 8.18
CA GLN A 39 9.15 13.96 9.38
C GLN A 39 8.15 12.82 9.15
N GLU A 40 7.10 13.06 8.37
CA GLU A 40 6.10 12.05 8.04
C GLU A 40 6.60 11.05 7.00
N LEU A 41 7.47 11.49 6.09
CA LEU A 41 8.21 10.59 5.19
C LEU A 41 9.15 9.67 5.97
N ASP A 42 9.87 10.20 6.96
CA ASP A 42 10.72 9.41 7.85
C ASP A 42 9.91 8.45 8.74
N ALA A 43 8.74 8.89 9.23
CA ALA A 43 7.82 8.03 9.98
C ALA A 43 7.28 6.89 9.12
N PHE A 44 6.95 7.16 7.85
CA PHE A 44 6.56 6.14 6.89
C PHE A 44 7.71 5.16 6.59
N ALA A 45 8.94 5.66 6.43
CA ALA A 45 10.12 4.82 6.21
C ALA A 45 10.38 3.90 7.41
N CYS A 46 10.28 4.43 8.64
CA CYS A 46 10.36 3.65 9.87
C CYS A 46 9.26 2.59 9.93
N TRP A 47 8.01 2.96 9.62
CA TRP A 47 6.88 2.03 9.62
C TRP A 47 7.07 0.88 8.62
N ARG A 48 7.55 1.20 7.41
CA ARG A 48 7.84 0.22 6.35
C ARG A 48 8.99 -0.73 6.73
N ALA A 49 9.97 -0.25 7.49
CA ALA A 49 11.12 -1.03 7.92
C ALA A 49 10.82 -2.01 9.08
N GLN A 50 9.61 -2.00 9.65
CA GLN A 50 9.24 -2.89 10.76
C GLN A 50 9.20 -4.37 10.37
N SER A 51 8.87 -4.69 9.12
CA SER A 51 8.80 -6.08 8.61
C SER A 51 8.79 -6.11 7.09
N ASP A 52 9.35 -7.17 6.50
CA ASP A 52 9.27 -7.44 5.07
C ASP A 52 7.83 -7.47 4.53
N GLU A 53 6.87 -7.85 5.38
CA GLU A 53 5.45 -7.84 5.04
C GLU A 53 4.94 -6.40 4.78
N HIS A 54 5.37 -5.43 5.60
CA HIS A 54 5.02 -4.02 5.39
C HIS A 54 5.64 -3.49 4.11
N ALA A 55 6.91 -3.81 3.86
CA ALA A 55 7.61 -3.42 2.64
C ALA A 55 6.95 -4.01 1.37
N ARG A 56 6.55 -5.28 1.42
CA ARG A 56 5.87 -5.97 0.32
C ARG A 56 4.50 -5.35 0.05
N THR A 57 3.67 -5.16 1.07
CA THR A 57 2.34 -4.57 0.92
C THR A 57 2.40 -3.17 0.35
N VAL A 58 3.34 -2.33 0.81
CA VAL A 58 3.56 -1.00 0.24
C VAL A 58 3.95 -1.07 -1.23
N ARG A 59 4.85 -1.98 -1.61
CA ARG A 59 5.28 -2.14 -3.00
C ARG A 59 4.14 -2.55 -3.91
N GLU A 60 3.32 -3.52 -3.48
CA GLU A 60 2.16 -3.98 -4.23
C GLU A 60 1.12 -2.85 -4.37
N LEU A 61 0.88 -2.09 -3.31
CA LEU A 61 -0.05 -0.96 -3.34
C LEU A 61 0.41 0.17 -4.25
N ILE A 62 1.70 0.54 -4.21
CA ILE A 62 2.28 1.53 -5.13
C ILE A 62 2.14 1.08 -6.59
N TRP A 63 2.40 -0.21 -6.85
CA TRP A 63 2.27 -0.76 -8.21
C TRP A 63 0.81 -0.73 -8.70
N MET A 64 -0.15 -1.20 -7.88
CA MET A 64 -1.57 -1.13 -8.22
C MET A 64 -2.02 0.31 -8.47
N TRP A 65 -1.53 1.25 -7.67
CA TRP A 65 -1.88 2.64 -7.81
C TRP A 65 -1.30 3.26 -9.10
N ALA A 66 -0.04 2.95 -9.43
CA ALA A 66 0.55 3.36 -10.70
C ALA A 66 -0.27 2.82 -11.89
N VAL A 67 -0.74 1.58 -11.83
CA VAL A 67 -1.64 1.02 -12.85
C VAL A 67 -2.96 1.81 -12.92
N LEU A 68 -3.59 2.13 -11.79
CA LEU A 68 -4.83 2.93 -11.78
C LEU A 68 -4.62 4.33 -12.38
N GLU A 69 -3.49 4.98 -12.12
CA GLU A 69 -3.16 6.27 -12.73
C GLU A 69 -3.01 6.16 -14.26
N THR A 70 -2.47 5.04 -14.76
CA THR A 70 -2.37 4.81 -16.21
C THR A 70 -3.73 4.57 -16.86
N VAL A 71 -4.66 3.92 -16.16
CA VAL A 71 -6.03 3.66 -16.66
C VAL A 71 -6.91 4.91 -16.57
N GLY A 72 -6.69 5.77 -15.58
CA GLY A 72 -7.44 7.01 -15.37
C GLY A 72 -7.00 8.19 -16.23
N ARG A 73 -5.92 8.07 -17.02
CA ARG A 73 -5.48 9.12 -17.93
C ARG A 73 -6.33 9.07 -19.22
N PRO A 74 -7.23 10.04 -19.46
CA PRO A 74 -7.89 10.14 -20.75
C PRO A 74 -6.82 10.35 -21.82
N GLU A 75 -6.95 9.63 -22.95
CA GLU A 75 -6.02 9.78 -24.06
C GLU A 75 -5.90 11.27 -24.43
N PRO A 76 -4.67 11.83 -24.55
CA PRO A 76 -4.47 13.22 -24.92
C PRO A 76 -4.78 13.49 -26.41
N GLY A 77 -5.57 12.63 -27.06
CA GLY A 77 -5.79 12.60 -28.51
C GLY A 77 -7.22 12.40 -28.95
N GLY A 78 -8.21 12.66 -28.09
CA GLY A 78 -9.62 12.80 -28.49
C GLY A 78 -9.81 14.06 -29.35
N SER A 79 -9.22 14.06 -30.54
CA SER A 79 -9.41 15.09 -31.55
C SER A 79 -10.89 15.14 -31.87
N THR A 80 -11.55 16.20 -31.43
CA THR A 80 -12.86 16.64 -31.88
C THR A 80 -12.84 16.71 -33.40
N ARG A 81 -13.28 15.63 -34.06
CA ARG A 81 -13.64 15.67 -35.47
C ARG A 81 -15.04 16.26 -35.52
N THR A 82 -15.11 17.58 -35.53
CA THR A 82 -16.28 18.33 -36.02
C THR A 82 -16.55 17.91 -37.45
N HIS A 83 -17.76 17.44 -37.73
CA HIS A 83 -18.33 17.33 -39.06
C HIS A 83 -19.81 17.71 -39.02
#